data_AF-A0A8H9LH60-F1
#
_entry.id   AF-A0A8H9LH60-F1
#
_cell.length_a   1.000
_cell.length_b   1.000
_cell.length_c   1.000
_cell.angle_alpha   90.00
_cell.angle_beta   90.00
_cell.angle_gamma   90.00
#
_symmetry.space_group_name_H-M   'P 1'
#
loop_
_entity.id
_entity.type
_entity.pdbx_description
1 polymer ?
#
loop_
_entity_poly.entity_id
_entity_poly.type
_entity_poly.pdbx_seq_one_letter_code
_entity_poly.pdbx_strand_id
1 'polypeptide(L)'
;MCSETAAASSHPDHELPAALDSGREAIYRGRMRRLAGLLVVGLIAFGATGCTVPMSGITGVSVDQDGNLVIVLAWCGRQPDGVSVYHDKYPEDPTPATYDPDASGPANPPIDDASYLAPRVADETASFRLDAPGNGWRADQQIPSFDPATTYRAYGWTKDNSFSTAHVEFQIGDADKLRREPGSVLVNDYDEAGDKVVDVLIPQAEFDRQGRTEYCDD
;
A
#
# COMPACT_ATOMS: atom_id res chain seq x y z
N MET A 1 -1.03 12.55 11.14
CA MET A 1 -0.98 13.61 10.11
C MET A 1 0.45 13.67 9.60
N CYS A 2 0.75 13.06 8.46
CA CYS A 2 2.02 13.35 7.78
C CYS A 2 1.84 14.68 7.07
N SER A 3 2.01 15.77 7.81
CA SER A 3 2.07 17.12 7.24
C SER A 3 3.49 17.41 6.80
N GLU A 4 3.58 17.97 5.59
CA GLU A 4 4.75 18.67 5.05
C GLU A 4 5.44 19.55 6.11
N THR A 5 6.76 19.43 6.22
CA THR A 5 7.58 20.52 6.74
C THR A 5 8.58 20.91 5.66
N ALA A 6 8.20 21.91 4.87
CA ALA A 6 9.11 22.62 3.99
C ALA A 6 10.13 23.39 4.86
N ALA A 7 11.39 22.97 4.83
CA ALA A 7 12.50 23.76 5.36
C ALA A 7 12.93 24.78 4.30
N ALA A 8 12.41 26.01 4.40
CA ALA A 8 12.93 27.15 3.67
C ALA A 8 14.24 27.63 4.33
N SER A 9 15.34 27.47 3.60
CA SER A 9 16.63 28.09 3.92
C SER A 9 16.60 29.55 3.48
N SER A 10 16.92 30.49 4.37
CA SER A 10 17.42 31.81 3.98
C SER A 10 18.54 32.25 4.94
N HIS A 11 19.57 32.80 4.31
CA HIS A 11 20.87 33.20 4.84
C HIS A 11 20.81 34.61 5.49
N PRO A 12 21.91 35.16 6.01
CA PRO A 12 22.08 35.68 7.38
C PRO A 12 22.02 37.20 7.44
N ASP A 13 21.95 37.77 8.65
CA ASP A 13 22.50 39.09 8.96
C ASP A 13 22.53 39.26 10.48
N HIS A 14 23.71 39.51 11.05
CA HIS A 14 23.91 40.47 12.15
C HIS A 14 25.41 40.54 12.53
N GLU A 15 26.05 41.57 11.97
CA GLU A 15 26.82 42.61 12.68
C GLU A 15 27.69 42.21 13.89
N LEU A 16 29.00 42.38 13.70
CA LEU A 16 29.97 42.79 14.73
C LEU A 16 30.00 44.32 14.80
N PRO A 17 30.27 44.90 15.99
CA PRO A 17 31.58 45.54 16.10
C PRO A 17 32.31 45.39 17.45
N ALA A 18 33.64 45.34 17.29
CA ALA A 18 34.75 45.77 18.14
C ALA A 18 34.51 46.45 19.50
N ALA A 19 35.34 46.11 20.50
CA ALA A 19 36.52 46.91 20.92
C ALA A 19 37.12 46.50 22.29
N LEU A 20 38.47 46.38 22.33
CA LEU A 20 39.43 46.84 23.37
C LEU A 20 39.31 46.25 24.81
N ASP A 21 40.35 45.98 25.62
CA ASP A 21 41.79 46.24 25.66
C ASP A 21 42.37 45.51 26.93
N SER A 22 43.68 45.24 26.94
CA SER A 22 44.61 45.00 28.07
C SER A 22 44.25 43.95 29.15
N GLY A 23 45.02 42.90 29.44
CA GLY A 23 46.47 42.84 29.64
C GLY A 23 46.76 42.30 31.07
N ARG A 24 47.58 41.24 31.16
CA ARG A 24 48.46 40.78 32.28
C ARG A 24 48.42 39.26 32.54
N GLU A 25 49.46 38.60 32.04
CA GLU A 25 50.39 37.76 32.81
C GLU A 25 49.88 37.20 34.15
N ALA A 26 49.60 35.90 34.18
CA ALA A 26 49.89 35.06 35.35
C ALA A 26 50.06 33.60 34.93
N ILE A 27 51.32 33.22 34.73
CA ILE A 27 51.77 31.84 34.66
C ILE A 27 51.39 31.15 35.98
N TYR A 28 50.51 30.15 35.95
CA TYR A 28 50.37 29.19 37.03
C TYR A 28 50.34 27.77 36.48
N ARG A 29 51.47 27.06 36.68
CA ARG A 29 51.59 25.61 36.52
C ARG A 29 50.65 24.93 37.50
N GLY A 30 49.75 24.08 36.99
CA GLY A 30 48.78 23.37 37.83
C GLY A 30 48.16 22.14 37.16
N ARG A 31 49.00 21.13 36.90
CA ARG A 31 48.67 19.69 36.93
C ARG A 31 47.35 19.24 36.24
N MET A 32 47.50 18.80 34.99
CA MET A 32 46.62 17.90 34.22
C MET A 32 45.71 17.03 35.10
N ARG A 33 44.41 17.29 35.02
CA ARG A 33 43.33 16.37 35.38
C ARG A 33 42.08 16.82 34.64
N ARG A 34 41.63 16.03 33.67
CA ARG A 34 40.22 15.62 33.44
C ARG A 34 40.03 15.00 32.05
N LEU A 35 39.53 13.77 32.08
CA LEU A 35 38.45 13.24 31.25
C LEU A 35 38.68 13.24 29.73
N ALA A 36 39.29 12.17 29.22
CA ALA A 36 39.14 11.79 27.81
C ALA A 36 37.76 11.14 27.64
N GLY A 37 36.93 11.81 26.84
CA GLY A 37 35.51 11.52 26.66
C GLY A 37 35.23 10.26 25.85
N LEU A 38 34.14 9.60 26.22
CA LEU A 38 33.44 8.61 25.40
C LEU A 38 32.83 9.33 24.19
N LEU A 39 33.42 9.11 23.02
CA LEU A 39 32.85 9.50 21.73
C LEU A 39 31.85 8.40 21.31
N VAL A 40 30.57 8.57 21.66
CA VAL A 40 29.48 7.77 21.11
C VAL A 40 29.18 8.33 19.73
N VAL A 41 29.68 7.66 18.68
CA VAL A 41 29.25 7.92 17.31
C VAL A 41 27.91 7.21 17.13
N GLY A 42 26.82 7.98 17.22
CA GLY A 42 25.48 7.50 16.91
C GLY A 42 25.33 7.29 15.40
N LEU A 43 25.37 6.03 14.98
CA LEU A 43 24.93 5.59 13.65
C LEU A 43 23.42 5.75 13.58
N ILE A 44 22.95 6.88 13.03
CA ILE A 44 21.56 7.02 12.61
C ILE A 44 21.42 6.26 11.29
N ALA A 45 21.02 4.99 11.38
CA ALA A 45 20.53 4.25 10.23
C ALA A 45 19.15 4.81 9.88
N PHE A 46 19.08 5.66 8.86
CA PHE A 46 17.82 5.98 8.19
C PHE A 46 17.38 4.74 7.41
N GLY A 47 16.66 3.85 8.10
CA GLY A 47 15.92 2.79 7.42
C GLY A 47 14.83 3.42 6.58
N ALA A 48 14.80 3.10 5.29
CA ALA A 48 13.67 3.41 4.42
C ALA A 48 12.45 2.66 4.96
N THR A 49 11.61 3.32 5.75
CA THR A 49 10.31 2.79 6.13
C THR A 49 9.43 2.88 4.88
N GLY A 50 9.36 1.80 4.11
CA GLY A 50 8.31 1.65 3.12
C GLY A 50 6.97 1.76 3.86
N CYS A 51 6.13 2.72 3.47
CA CYS A 51 4.83 2.96 4.08
C CYS A 51 3.80 1.90 3.64
N THR A 52 4.12 0.62 3.81
CA THR A 52 3.15 -0.46 3.62
C THR A 52 2.32 -0.56 4.88
N VAL A 53 0.99 -0.49 4.71
CA VAL A 53 0.05 -0.72 5.81
C VAL A 53 -0.03 -2.22 6.12
N PRO A 54 -0.31 -2.62 7.36
CA PRO A 54 -0.55 -4.02 7.69
C PRO A 54 -1.65 -4.62 6.82
N MET A 55 -1.54 -5.92 6.51
CA MET A 55 -2.60 -6.67 5.86
C MET A 55 -3.56 -7.22 6.91
N SER A 56 -4.86 -7.03 6.71
CA SER A 56 -5.92 -7.56 7.59
C SER A 56 -7.11 -8.01 6.74
N GLY A 57 -6.98 -9.19 6.14
CA GLY A 57 -7.95 -9.80 5.23
C GLY A 57 -7.45 -10.02 3.80
N ILE A 58 -8.32 -10.58 2.97
CA ILE A 58 -8.06 -10.98 1.59
C ILE A 58 -9.19 -10.49 0.66
N THR A 59 -8.81 -10.09 -0.55
CA THR A 59 -9.73 -9.83 -1.66
C THR A 59 -9.59 -10.93 -2.71
N GLY A 60 -10.72 -11.30 -3.32
CA GLY A 60 -10.77 -12.24 -4.42
C GLY A 60 -11.85 -11.86 -5.42
N VAL A 61 -11.95 -12.62 -6.51
CA VAL A 61 -12.96 -12.41 -7.55
C VAL A 61 -13.78 -13.67 -7.74
N SER A 62 -15.10 -13.54 -7.86
CA SER A 62 -16.01 -14.62 -8.20
C SER A 62 -17.00 -14.16 -9.27
N VAL A 63 -18.03 -14.97 -9.55
CA VAL A 63 -19.14 -14.60 -10.43
C VAL A 63 -20.48 -14.75 -9.72
N ASP A 64 -21.43 -13.86 -10.03
CA ASP A 64 -22.82 -14.02 -9.63
C ASP A 64 -23.53 -15.12 -10.46
N GLN A 65 -24.82 -15.35 -10.17
CA GLN A 65 -25.64 -16.34 -10.86
C GLN A 65 -25.82 -16.06 -12.36
N ASP A 66 -25.70 -14.80 -12.76
CA ASP A 66 -25.78 -14.33 -14.14
C ASP A 66 -24.39 -14.36 -14.82
N GLY A 67 -23.35 -14.73 -14.08
CA GLY A 67 -21.98 -14.82 -14.54
C GLY A 67 -21.21 -13.49 -14.54
N ASN A 68 -21.72 -12.43 -13.91
CA ASN A 68 -21.01 -11.15 -13.83
C ASN A 68 -19.95 -11.21 -12.75
N LEU A 69 -18.83 -10.51 -12.95
CA LEU A 69 -17.74 -10.48 -11.98
C LEU A 69 -18.18 -9.79 -10.68
N VAL A 70 -17.79 -10.41 -9.59
CA VAL A 70 -18.09 -10.00 -8.23
C VAL A 70 -16.77 -9.90 -7.47
N ILE A 71 -16.52 -8.75 -6.84
CA ILE A 71 -15.47 -8.63 -5.84
C ILE A 71 -15.96 -9.31 -4.56
N VAL A 72 -15.11 -10.13 -3.96
CA VAL A 72 -15.37 -10.82 -2.70
C VAL A 72 -14.28 -10.42 -1.71
N LEU A 73 -14.68 -10.13 -0.47
CA LEU A 73 -13.78 -9.77 0.62
C LEU A 73 -14.06 -10.64 1.84
N ALA A 74 -12.99 -10.99 2.54
CA ALA A 74 -13.02 -11.55 3.88
C ALA A 74 -11.93 -10.88 4.71
N TRP A 75 -12.24 -10.49 5.94
CA TRP A 75 -11.30 -9.77 6.81
C TRP A 75 -11.49 -10.15 8.28
N CYS A 76 -10.67 -9.59 9.14
CA CYS A 76 -10.80 -9.70 10.59
C CYS A 76 -10.94 -8.32 11.22
N GLY A 77 -11.67 -8.27 12.33
CA GLY A 77 -11.83 -7.05 13.11
C GLY A 77 -12.64 -5.98 12.37
N ARG A 78 -12.06 -4.80 12.17
CA ARG A 78 -12.76 -3.67 11.54
C ARG A 78 -12.94 -3.94 10.05
N GLN A 79 -14.12 -3.62 9.50
CA GLN A 79 -14.36 -3.68 8.06
C GLN A 79 -13.51 -2.69 7.25
N PRO A 80 -13.16 -3.02 6.00
CA PRO A 80 -12.69 -2.03 5.03
C PRO A 80 -13.72 -0.90 4.86
N ASP A 81 -13.22 0.31 4.61
CA ASP A 81 -14.05 1.47 4.29
C ASP A 81 -14.43 1.50 2.79
N GLY A 82 -13.67 0.78 1.95
CA GLY A 82 -13.95 0.64 0.53
C GLY A 82 -13.04 -0.35 -0.18
N VAL A 83 -13.18 -0.41 -1.51
CA VAL A 83 -12.34 -1.19 -2.43
C VAL A 83 -11.82 -0.27 -3.52
N SER A 84 -10.54 -0.42 -3.87
CA SER A 84 -9.95 0.21 -5.05
C SER A 84 -9.66 -0.85 -6.11
N VAL A 85 -9.86 -0.50 -7.37
CA VAL A 85 -9.47 -1.28 -8.54
C VAL A 85 -8.54 -0.44 -9.39
N TYR A 86 -7.40 -0.97 -9.76
CA TYR A 86 -6.37 -0.25 -10.51
C TYR A 86 -5.61 -1.19 -11.44
N HIS A 87 -4.86 -0.64 -12.40
CA HIS A 87 -3.89 -1.38 -13.18
C HIS A 87 -2.57 -0.63 -13.27
N ASP A 88 -1.48 -1.38 -13.45
CA ASP A 88 -0.17 -0.78 -13.70
C ASP A 88 -0.06 -0.35 -15.16
N LYS A 89 0.56 0.80 -15.38
CA LYS A 89 0.78 1.34 -16.74
C LYS A 89 1.74 0.48 -17.56
N TYR A 90 2.63 -0.25 -16.88
CA TYR A 90 3.55 -1.22 -17.48
C TYR A 90 3.64 -2.42 -16.54
N PRO A 91 3.37 -3.64 -17.03
CA PRO A 91 3.57 -4.85 -16.22
C PRO A 91 5.06 -5.20 -16.04
N GLU A 92 5.97 -4.42 -16.63
CA GLU A 92 7.42 -4.64 -16.61
C GLU A 92 8.15 -3.42 -16.01
N ASP A 93 9.26 -3.69 -15.32
CA ASP A 93 10.11 -2.67 -14.73
C ASP A 93 10.52 -1.60 -15.76
N PRO A 94 10.62 -0.32 -15.35
CA PRO A 94 11.07 0.73 -16.25
C PRO A 94 12.45 0.40 -16.81
N THR A 95 12.55 0.38 -18.15
CA THR A 95 13.83 0.30 -18.83
C THR A 95 14.63 1.60 -18.63
N PRO A 96 15.96 1.61 -18.84
CA PRO A 96 16.74 2.84 -18.82
C PRO A 96 16.24 3.94 -19.78
N ALA A 97 15.44 3.58 -20.79
CA ALA A 97 14.84 4.53 -21.74
C ALA A 97 13.54 5.19 -21.24
N THR A 98 12.87 4.58 -20.25
CA THR A 98 11.61 5.07 -19.67
C THR A 98 11.79 5.56 -18.22
N TYR A 99 12.98 5.39 -17.65
CA TYR A 99 13.34 5.86 -16.32
C TYR A 99 13.67 7.35 -16.32
N ASP A 100 12.87 8.14 -15.59
CA ASP A 100 13.16 9.54 -15.27
C ASP A 100 13.80 9.62 -13.86
N PRO A 101 15.09 9.95 -13.75
CA PRO A 101 15.78 10.02 -12.46
C PRO A 101 15.29 11.16 -11.55
N ASP A 102 14.59 12.15 -12.11
CA ASP A 102 14.11 13.33 -11.38
C ASP A 102 12.63 13.20 -10.99
N ALA A 103 11.95 12.14 -11.42
CA ALA A 103 10.56 11.88 -11.06
C ALA A 103 10.42 11.61 -9.55
N SER A 104 9.64 12.45 -8.88
CA SER A 104 9.23 12.23 -7.50
C SER A 104 8.05 11.25 -7.46
N GLY A 105 8.34 9.95 -7.55
CA GLY A 105 7.32 8.89 -7.55
C GLY A 105 7.77 7.67 -8.34
N PRO A 106 7.00 6.56 -8.32
CA PRO A 106 7.29 5.44 -9.20
C PRO A 106 7.25 5.92 -10.66
N ALA A 107 8.20 5.45 -11.48
CA ALA A 107 8.30 5.81 -12.90
C ALA A 107 6.97 5.63 -13.64
N ASN A 108 6.15 4.70 -13.17
CA ASN A 108 4.85 4.34 -13.71
C ASN A 108 3.83 4.21 -12.57
N PRO A 109 3.19 5.31 -12.13
CA PRO A 109 2.16 5.20 -11.11
C PRO A 109 0.98 4.36 -11.65
N PRO A 110 0.35 3.55 -10.79
CA PRO A 110 -0.85 2.82 -11.16
C PRO A 110 -1.96 3.78 -11.58
N ILE A 111 -2.82 3.32 -12.48
CA ILE A 111 -4.03 4.02 -12.89
C ILE A 111 -5.17 3.52 -12.00
N ASP A 112 -5.71 4.41 -11.17
CA ASP A 112 -6.92 4.14 -10.41
C ASP A 112 -8.10 4.04 -11.40
N ASP A 113 -8.67 2.85 -11.52
CA ASP A 113 -9.73 2.55 -12.48
C ASP A 113 -11.12 2.68 -11.84
N ALA A 114 -11.31 2.11 -10.64
CA ALA A 114 -12.55 2.21 -9.87
C ALA A 114 -12.29 2.39 -8.37
N SER A 115 -13.27 2.97 -7.70
CA SER A 115 -13.31 3.02 -6.23
C SER A 115 -14.74 2.82 -5.75
N TYR A 116 -14.91 1.96 -4.75
CA TYR A 116 -16.19 1.58 -4.18
C TYR A 116 -16.19 1.86 -2.68
N LEU A 117 -17.26 2.47 -2.18
CA LEU A 117 -17.46 2.72 -0.76
C LEU A 117 -18.28 1.58 -0.14
N ALA A 118 -17.77 1.04 0.96
CA ALA A 118 -18.40 -0.05 1.67
C ALA A 118 -19.62 0.44 2.46
N PRO A 119 -20.76 -0.29 2.43
CA PRO A 119 -21.81 -0.12 3.42
C PRO A 119 -21.32 -0.66 4.77
N ARG A 120 -22.08 -0.38 5.83
CA ARG A 120 -21.90 -1.08 7.10
C ARG A 120 -22.45 -2.50 6.97
N VAL A 121 -21.61 -3.48 7.21
CA VAL A 121 -21.98 -4.91 7.18
C VAL A 121 -21.79 -5.51 8.57
N ALA A 122 -22.57 -6.55 8.89
CA ALA A 122 -22.50 -7.22 10.19
C ALA A 122 -21.47 -8.35 10.21
N ASP A 123 -21.25 -8.98 9.06
CA ASP A 123 -20.35 -10.10 8.89
C ASP A 123 -18.96 -9.62 8.46
N GLU A 124 -17.96 -10.46 8.70
CA GLU A 124 -16.55 -10.27 8.32
C GLU A 124 -16.27 -10.62 6.85
N THR A 125 -17.33 -10.64 6.03
CA THR A 125 -17.28 -10.90 4.59
C THR A 125 -18.24 -9.97 3.86
N ALA A 126 -17.92 -9.66 2.61
CA ALA A 126 -18.80 -8.91 1.73
C ALA A 126 -18.54 -9.25 0.28
N SER A 127 -19.56 -9.04 -0.55
CA SER A 127 -19.42 -9.13 -1.99
C SER A 127 -20.31 -8.13 -2.72
N PHE A 128 -19.84 -7.69 -3.88
CA PHE A 128 -20.60 -6.81 -4.76
C PHE A 128 -20.17 -6.98 -6.22
N ARG A 129 -21.13 -6.75 -7.13
CA ARG A 129 -20.86 -6.74 -8.57
C ARG A 129 -19.98 -5.57 -8.95
N LEU A 130 -18.99 -5.85 -9.78
CA LEU A 130 -18.01 -4.87 -10.21
C LEU A 130 -18.62 -3.81 -11.15
N ASP A 131 -19.54 -4.21 -12.02
CA ASP A 131 -20.18 -3.35 -13.03
C ASP A 131 -21.44 -2.62 -12.53
N ALA A 132 -22.13 -3.21 -11.56
CA ALA A 132 -23.39 -2.72 -11.00
C ALA A 132 -23.44 -2.98 -9.49
N PRO A 133 -22.69 -2.22 -8.67
CA PRO A 133 -22.60 -2.47 -7.24
C PRO A 133 -23.97 -2.44 -6.57
N GLY A 134 -24.24 -3.46 -5.76
CA GLY A 134 -25.50 -3.66 -5.03
C GLY A 134 -25.29 -3.69 -3.52
N ASN A 135 -26.33 -4.05 -2.77
CA ASN A 135 -26.26 -4.26 -1.30
C ASN A 135 -25.72 -3.06 -0.50
N GLY A 136 -25.88 -1.84 -1.02
CA GLY A 136 -25.41 -0.60 -0.38
C GLY A 136 -23.98 -0.20 -0.72
N TRP A 137 -23.24 -1.02 -1.47
CA TRP A 137 -21.99 -0.60 -2.08
C TRP A 137 -22.24 0.50 -3.11
N ARG A 138 -21.34 1.49 -3.15
CA ARG A 138 -21.47 2.64 -4.06
C ARG A 138 -20.18 2.83 -4.82
N ALA A 139 -20.24 2.92 -6.15
CA ALA A 139 -19.13 3.41 -6.94
C ALA A 139 -18.97 4.92 -6.71
N ASP A 140 -17.80 5.34 -6.25
CA ASP A 140 -17.36 6.74 -6.25
C ASP A 140 -16.68 7.07 -7.57
N GLN A 141 -15.94 6.10 -8.10
CA GLN A 141 -15.40 6.08 -9.45
C GLN A 141 -15.74 4.74 -10.10
N GLN A 142 -16.30 4.78 -11.31
CA GLN A 142 -16.66 3.59 -12.07
C GLN A 142 -15.86 3.51 -13.37
N ILE A 143 -15.46 2.29 -13.71
CA ILE A 143 -14.79 1.99 -14.97
C ILE A 143 -15.80 2.12 -16.11
N PRO A 144 -15.58 3.02 -17.09
CA PRO A 144 -16.53 3.22 -18.19
C PRO A 144 -16.69 1.96 -19.06
N SER A 145 -15.59 1.22 -19.24
CA SER A 145 -15.55 -0.08 -19.91
C SER A 145 -14.27 -0.79 -19.49
N PHE A 146 -14.37 -2.05 -19.10
CA PHE A 146 -13.19 -2.85 -18.83
C PHE A 146 -12.55 -3.32 -20.14
N ASP A 147 -11.25 -3.14 -20.27
CA ASP A 147 -10.43 -3.75 -21.32
C ASP A 147 -10.13 -5.22 -20.95
N PRO A 148 -10.50 -6.20 -21.79
CA PRO A 148 -10.20 -7.61 -21.55
C PRO A 148 -8.70 -7.96 -21.61
N ALA A 149 -7.85 -7.10 -22.18
CA ALA A 149 -6.40 -7.30 -22.23
C ALA A 149 -5.66 -6.75 -21.00
N THR A 150 -6.36 -6.04 -20.11
CA THR A 150 -5.77 -5.44 -18.91
C THR A 150 -5.88 -6.39 -17.73
N THR A 151 -4.77 -6.57 -17.02
CA THR A 151 -4.75 -7.16 -15.68
C THR A 151 -5.02 -6.07 -14.66
N TYR A 152 -6.15 -6.19 -13.97
CA TYR A 152 -6.54 -5.30 -12.88
C TYR A 152 -6.12 -5.90 -11.55
N ARG A 153 -5.98 -5.02 -10.56
CA ARG A 153 -5.76 -5.36 -9.17
C ARG A 153 -6.89 -4.78 -8.33
N ALA A 154 -7.38 -5.56 -7.36
CA ALA A 154 -8.39 -5.08 -6.42
C ALA A 154 -7.98 -5.38 -4.98
N TYR A 155 -8.20 -4.41 -4.09
CA TYR A 155 -8.01 -4.59 -2.64
C TYR A 155 -8.97 -3.70 -1.84
N GLY A 156 -9.27 -4.13 -0.63
CA GLY A 156 -10.01 -3.38 0.38
C GLY A 156 -9.08 -2.44 1.16
N TRP A 157 -9.53 -1.21 1.41
CA TRP A 157 -8.75 -0.18 2.08
C TRP A 157 -9.48 0.42 3.28
N THR A 158 -8.72 1.02 4.19
CA THR A 158 -9.22 1.88 5.25
C THR A 158 -8.85 3.34 5.00
N LYS A 159 -9.78 4.25 5.30
CA LYS A 159 -9.62 5.69 5.08
C LYS A 159 -8.48 6.29 5.91
N ASP A 160 -8.18 5.70 7.06
CA ASP A 160 -7.11 6.12 7.96
C ASP A 160 -5.79 5.40 7.69
N ASN A 161 -5.72 4.56 6.64
CA ASN A 161 -4.56 3.74 6.28
C ASN A 161 -4.09 2.85 7.44
N SER A 162 -5.03 2.36 8.26
CA SER A 162 -4.71 1.43 9.35
C SER A 162 -4.44 0.01 8.87
N PHE A 163 -5.08 -0.42 7.78
CA PHE A 163 -4.82 -1.69 7.11
C PHE A 163 -5.34 -1.69 5.65
N SER A 164 -4.90 -2.69 4.89
CA SER A 164 -5.50 -3.12 3.62
C SER A 164 -5.78 -4.62 3.62
N THR A 165 -6.62 -5.12 2.72
CA THR A 165 -6.63 -6.56 2.42
C THR A 165 -5.50 -6.90 1.44
N ALA A 166 -5.11 -8.16 1.37
CA ALA A 166 -4.31 -8.67 0.27
C ALA A 166 -5.07 -8.47 -1.05
N HIS A 167 -4.36 -8.03 -2.08
CA HIS A 167 -4.95 -7.76 -3.38
C HIS A 167 -5.13 -9.04 -4.20
N VAL A 168 -6.03 -8.97 -5.16
CA VAL A 168 -6.17 -9.96 -6.24
C VAL A 168 -5.84 -9.30 -7.57
N GLU A 169 -5.02 -9.95 -8.39
CA GLU A 169 -4.85 -9.70 -9.82
C GLU A 169 -5.88 -10.53 -10.61
N PHE A 170 -6.56 -9.90 -11.56
CA PHE A 170 -7.57 -10.55 -12.38
C PHE A 170 -7.76 -9.87 -13.73
N GLN A 171 -8.32 -10.61 -14.69
CA GLN A 171 -8.78 -10.12 -15.99
C GLN A 171 -10.29 -10.34 -16.12
N ILE A 172 -10.93 -9.59 -17.02
CA ILE A 172 -12.37 -9.79 -17.29
C ILE A 172 -12.67 -11.17 -17.86
N GLY A 173 -11.71 -11.73 -18.61
CA GLY A 173 -11.78 -13.10 -19.14
C GLY A 173 -11.90 -14.19 -18.07
N ASP A 174 -11.50 -13.92 -16.82
CA ASP A 174 -11.58 -14.88 -15.72
C ASP A 174 -13.01 -15.24 -15.34
N ALA A 175 -13.99 -14.43 -15.77
CA ALA A 175 -15.41 -14.78 -15.65
C ALA A 175 -15.71 -16.15 -16.29
N ASP A 176 -15.08 -16.49 -17.42
CA ASP A 176 -15.28 -17.79 -18.06
C ASP A 176 -14.68 -18.94 -17.25
N LYS A 177 -13.54 -18.70 -16.59
CA LYS A 177 -12.91 -19.66 -15.67
C LYS A 177 -13.82 -19.93 -14.47
N LEU A 178 -14.27 -18.87 -13.81
CA LEU A 178 -15.14 -18.93 -12.63
C LEU A 178 -16.51 -19.56 -12.92
N ARG A 179 -17.11 -19.30 -14.08
CA ARG A 179 -18.38 -19.93 -14.49
C ARG A 179 -18.30 -21.45 -14.60
N ARG A 180 -17.13 -22.01 -14.90
CA ARG A 180 -16.93 -23.47 -14.97
C ARG A 180 -16.82 -24.13 -13.60
N GLU A 181 -16.54 -23.35 -12.56
CA GLU A 181 -16.39 -23.81 -11.18
C GLU A 181 -17.24 -22.96 -10.22
N PRO A 182 -18.59 -23.08 -10.28
CA PRO A 182 -19.49 -22.26 -9.47
C PRO A 182 -19.19 -22.37 -7.96
N GLY A 183 -19.19 -21.23 -7.27
CA GLY A 183 -18.87 -21.14 -5.85
C GLY A 183 -17.37 -21.14 -5.54
N SER A 184 -16.52 -21.06 -6.57
CA SER A 184 -15.10 -20.75 -6.42
C SER A 184 -14.84 -19.25 -6.36
N VAL A 185 -13.72 -18.89 -5.74
CA VAL A 185 -13.15 -17.56 -5.70
C VAL A 185 -11.74 -17.66 -6.29
N LEU A 186 -11.44 -16.78 -7.24
CA LEU A 186 -10.10 -16.55 -7.76
C LEU A 186 -9.33 -15.72 -6.74
N VAL A 187 -8.20 -16.26 -6.32
CA VAL A 187 -7.15 -15.61 -5.56
C VAL A 187 -5.83 -15.83 -6.30
N ASN A 188 -4.78 -15.09 -5.95
CA ASN A 188 -3.45 -15.36 -6.47
C ASN A 188 -2.55 -15.94 -5.39
N ASP A 189 -1.74 -16.92 -5.80
CA ASP A 189 -0.77 -17.60 -4.96
C ASP A 189 0.59 -17.58 -5.65
N TYR A 190 1.68 -17.71 -4.89
CA TYR A 190 3.02 -17.75 -5.43
C TYR A 190 3.45 -19.20 -5.70
N ASP A 191 3.62 -19.53 -6.98
CA ASP A 191 4.19 -20.80 -7.42
C ASP A 191 5.72 -20.75 -7.32
N GLU A 192 6.27 -21.33 -6.25
CA GLU A 192 7.72 -21.40 -6.01
C GLU A 192 8.47 -22.10 -7.15
N ALA A 193 7.87 -23.12 -7.78
CA ALA A 193 8.53 -23.87 -8.85
C ALA A 193 8.61 -23.06 -10.14
N GLY A 194 7.60 -22.23 -10.38
CA GLY A 194 7.51 -21.34 -11.53
C GLY A 194 8.10 -19.95 -11.30
N ASP A 195 8.48 -19.61 -10.07
CA ASP A 195 8.88 -18.27 -9.62
C ASP A 195 7.92 -17.18 -10.12
N LYS A 196 6.61 -17.39 -9.90
CA LYS A 196 5.57 -16.50 -10.42
C LYS A 196 4.29 -16.57 -9.60
N VAL A 197 3.53 -15.49 -9.64
CA VAL A 197 2.16 -15.44 -9.14
C VAL A 197 1.23 -16.15 -10.13
N VAL A 198 0.33 -16.99 -9.63
CA VAL A 198 -0.64 -17.77 -10.42
C VAL A 198 -2.05 -17.68 -9.85
N ASP A 199 -3.04 -17.77 -10.72
CA ASP A 199 -4.43 -17.78 -10.30
C ASP A 199 -4.86 -19.14 -9.76
N VAL A 200 -5.29 -19.16 -8.51
CA VAL A 200 -5.84 -20.34 -7.84
C VAL A 200 -7.34 -20.15 -7.62
N LEU A 201 -8.12 -21.18 -7.89
CA LEU A 201 -9.53 -21.22 -7.54
C LEU A 201 -9.70 -21.99 -6.23
N ILE A 202 -10.26 -21.31 -5.23
CA ILE A 202 -10.58 -21.91 -3.93
C ILE A 202 -12.08 -21.85 -3.67
N PRO A 203 -12.67 -22.80 -2.93
CA PRO A 203 -14.08 -22.70 -2.54
C PRO A 203 -14.36 -21.44 -1.70
N GLN A 204 -15.55 -20.86 -1.80
CA GLN A 204 -15.94 -19.70 -0.99
C GLN A 204 -15.69 -19.89 0.52
N ALA A 205 -15.98 -21.09 1.05
CA ALA A 205 -15.78 -21.39 2.47
C ALA A 205 -14.29 -21.42 2.87
N GLU A 206 -13.40 -21.76 1.93
CA GLU A 206 -11.96 -21.70 2.10
C GLU A 206 -11.49 -20.24 2.14
N PHE A 207 -11.93 -19.44 1.15
CA PHE A 207 -11.65 -18.01 1.08
C PHE A 207 -12.07 -17.27 2.36
N ASP A 208 -13.30 -17.51 2.82
CA ASP A 208 -13.83 -16.91 4.05
C ASP A 208 -13.03 -17.34 5.29
N ARG A 209 -12.48 -18.56 5.30
CA ARG A 209 -11.63 -19.02 6.41
C ARG A 209 -10.29 -18.29 6.37
N GLN A 210 -9.61 -18.30 5.23
CA GLN A 210 -8.29 -17.68 5.08
C GLN A 210 -8.33 -16.20 5.46
N GLY A 211 -9.32 -15.44 4.97
CA GLY A 211 -9.46 -14.01 5.30
C GLY A 211 -9.72 -13.70 6.78
N ARG A 212 -10.16 -14.68 7.57
CA ARG A 212 -10.44 -14.55 9.01
C ARG A 212 -9.37 -15.20 9.90
N THR A 213 -8.39 -15.90 9.32
CA THR A 213 -7.37 -16.61 10.10
C THR A 213 -5.96 -16.32 9.60
N GLU A 214 -5.69 -16.50 8.31
CA GLU A 214 -4.33 -16.45 7.77
C GLU A 214 -3.85 -15.02 7.53
N TYR A 215 -4.77 -14.12 7.21
CA TYR A 215 -4.48 -12.71 6.96
C TYR A 215 -4.76 -11.83 8.18
N CYS A 216 -4.70 -12.40 9.40
CA CYS A 216 -5.22 -11.75 10.61
C CYS A 216 -4.20 -11.47 11.71
N ASP A 217 -2.93 -11.81 11.47
CA ASP A 217 -1.83 -11.57 12.39
C ASP A 217 -0.60 -11.08 11.61
N ASP A 218 -0.18 -9.85 11.87
CA ASP A 218 1.21 -9.36 11.76
C ASP A 218 1.61 -8.70 13.10
#